data_AF-A0A382AKZ4-F1
#
_entry.id   AF-A0A382AKZ4-F1
#
_cell.length_a   1.000
_cell.length_b   1.000
_cell.length_c   1.000
_cell.angle_alpha   90.00
_cell.angle_beta   90.00
_cell.angle_gamma   90.00
#
_symmetry.space_group_name_H-M   'P 1'
#
loop_
_entity.id
_entity.type
_entity.pdbx_description
1 polymer ?
#
loop_
_entity_poly.entity_id
_entity_poly.type
_entity_poly.pdbx_seq_one_letter_code
_entity_poly.pdbx_strand_id
1 'polypeptide(L)'
;MTFFGLLFLISSCQSAKEGLSGRKKDNTDEFLVQKKNPLVLPPDYNDLPLPKDYEIKDDQSSANIDNEIKKLLESEEKDNVSNNDSAGDSSLEDSITKILNEN
;
A
#
# COMPACT_ATOMS: atom_id res chain seq x y z
N MET A 1 -35.96 45.80 61.65
CA MET A 1 -34.98 45.77 60.54
C MET A 1 -34.26 44.44 60.36
N THR A 2 -34.45 43.44 61.24
CA THR A 2 -33.77 42.13 61.15
C THR A 2 -34.48 41.13 60.23
N PHE A 3 -35.81 41.21 60.10
CA PHE A 3 -36.61 40.30 59.26
C PHE A 3 -36.33 40.45 57.76
N PHE A 4 -36.03 41.67 57.30
CA PHE A 4 -35.73 41.95 55.89
C PHE A 4 -34.37 41.37 55.46
N GLY A 5 -33.40 41.28 56.38
CA GLY A 5 -32.08 40.70 56.09
C GLY A 5 -32.11 39.19 55.88
N LEU A 6 -33.01 38.47 56.56
CA LEU A 6 -33.15 37.01 56.42
C LEU A 6 -33.71 36.60 55.05
N LEU A 7 -34.52 37.47 54.44
CA LEU A 7 -35.13 37.24 53.12
C LEU A 7 -34.10 37.34 51.96
N PHE A 8 -33.01 38.09 52.15
CA PHE A 8 -31.91 38.13 51.18
C PHE A 8 -31.08 36.83 51.17
N LEU A 9 -30.93 36.17 52.32
CA LEU A 9 -30.12 34.96 52.44
C LEU A 9 -30.76 33.75 51.72
N ILE A 10 -32.08 33.63 51.75
CA ILE A 10 -32.80 32.55 51.05
C ILE A 10 -32.83 32.72 49.52
N SER A 11 -32.65 33.95 49.02
CA SER A 11 -32.63 34.25 47.58
C SER A 11 -31.31 33.85 46.91
N SER A 12 -30.23 33.66 47.68
CA SER A 12 -28.90 33.31 47.16
C SER A 12 -28.69 31.81 46.90
N CYS A 13 -29.66 30.94 47.26
CA CYS A 13 -29.53 29.47 47.15
C CYS A 13 -30.02 28.91 45.79
N GLN A 14 -30.29 29.77 44.81
CA GLN A 14 -30.80 29.41 43.49
C GLN A 14 -29.92 28.36 42.78
N SER A 15 -28.60 28.57 42.77
CA SER A 15 -27.65 27.67 42.08
C SER A 15 -27.55 26.28 42.73
N ALA A 16 -27.60 26.20 44.05
CA ALA A 16 -27.61 24.93 44.77
C ALA A 16 -28.92 24.16 44.53
N LYS A 17 -30.06 24.88 44.48
CA LYS A 17 -31.36 24.31 44.11
C LYS A 17 -31.37 23.78 42.69
N GLU A 18 -30.75 24.47 41.74
CA GLU A 18 -30.66 24.01 40.34
C GLU A 18 -29.78 22.76 40.20
N GLY A 19 -28.65 22.70 40.91
CA GLY A 19 -27.78 21.51 40.93
C GLY A 19 -28.39 20.29 41.62
N LEU A 20 -29.12 20.48 42.73
CA LEU A 20 -29.75 19.38 43.48
C LEU A 20 -31.09 18.93 42.87
N SER A 21 -31.81 19.81 42.19
CA SER A 21 -33.12 19.50 41.60
C SER A 21 -33.04 18.55 40.40
N GLY A 22 -31.84 18.24 39.89
CA GLY A 22 -31.64 17.30 38.78
C GLY A 22 -32.33 17.71 37.48
N ARG A 23 -32.73 18.99 37.36
CA ARG A 23 -33.42 19.50 36.17
C ARG A 23 -32.39 19.60 35.06
N LYS A 24 -32.57 18.82 33.99
CA LYS A 24 -31.83 19.03 32.74
C LYS A 24 -32.08 20.46 32.27
N LYS A 25 -31.02 21.23 32.07
CA LYS A 25 -31.08 22.47 31.30
C LYS A 25 -31.39 22.05 29.87
N ASP A 26 -32.36 22.69 29.21
CA ASP A 26 -32.87 22.24 27.91
C ASP A 26 -31.83 22.23 26.76
N ASN A 27 -30.58 22.67 26.99
CA ASN A 27 -29.52 22.71 25.98
C ASN A 27 -28.09 22.60 26.57
N THR A 28 -27.81 21.62 27.44
CA THR A 28 -26.41 21.31 27.82
C THR A 28 -25.83 20.22 26.93
N ASP A 29 -25.39 20.59 25.73
CA ASP A 29 -24.30 19.88 25.05
C ASP A 29 -23.04 20.12 25.87
N GLU A 30 -22.91 19.37 26.98
CA GLU A 30 -21.80 19.46 27.95
C GLU A 30 -20.44 19.11 27.33
N PHE A 31 -20.44 18.67 26.07
CA PHE A 31 -19.26 18.72 25.23
C PHE A 31 -19.62 19.44 23.92
N LEU A 32 -18.86 20.50 23.58
CA LEU A 32 -18.87 21.16 22.26
C LEU A 32 -18.26 20.26 21.18
N VAL A 33 -18.67 18.99 21.12
CA VAL A 33 -18.21 18.04 20.12
C VAL A 33 -18.98 18.33 18.85
N GLN A 34 -18.32 19.06 17.95
CA GLN A 34 -18.83 19.28 16.61
C GLN A 34 -19.02 17.93 15.94
N LYS A 35 -20.25 17.66 15.48
CA LYS A 35 -20.60 16.44 14.77
C LYS A 35 -19.81 16.39 13.47
N LYS A 36 -18.86 15.45 13.36
CA LYS A 36 -18.13 15.21 12.12
C LYS A 36 -19.03 14.50 11.11
N ASN A 37 -18.87 14.85 9.84
CA ASN A 37 -19.49 14.12 8.75
C ASN A 37 -18.98 12.67 8.72
N PRO A 38 -19.83 11.70 8.31
CA PRO A 38 -19.40 10.33 8.16
C PRO A 38 -18.28 10.25 7.12
N LEU A 39 -17.34 9.33 7.32
CA LEU A 39 -16.33 9.01 6.32
C LEU A 39 -17.04 8.38 5.12
N VAL A 40 -16.89 8.99 3.95
CA VAL A 40 -17.35 8.43 2.67
C VAL A 40 -16.14 8.09 1.82
N LEU A 41 -16.21 6.95 1.11
CA LEU A 41 -15.15 6.57 0.19
C LEU A 41 -15.18 7.51 -1.03
N PRO A 42 -14.00 7.90 -1.55
CA PRO A 42 -13.94 8.66 -2.79
C PRO A 42 -14.52 7.83 -3.96
N PRO A 43 -15.10 8.47 -4.98
CA PRO A 43 -15.73 7.80 -6.13
C PRO A 43 -14.81 6.75 -6.79
N ASP A 44 -13.51 7.06 -6.85
CA ASP A 44 -12.51 6.28 -7.56
C ASP A 44 -11.61 5.49 -6.59
N TYR A 45 -12.13 5.08 -5.42
CA TYR A 45 -11.36 4.38 -4.39
C TYR A 45 -10.63 3.12 -4.89
N ASN A 46 -11.23 2.43 -5.88
CA ASN A 46 -10.67 1.20 -6.44
C ASN A 46 -9.78 1.44 -7.67
N ASP A 47 -9.69 2.68 -8.16
CA ASP A 47 -8.96 2.98 -9.38
C ASP A 47 -7.50 3.28 -9.02
N LEU A 48 -6.63 2.35 -9.37
CA LEU A 48 -5.20 2.51 -9.21
C LEU A 48 -4.60 3.16 -10.46
N PRO A 49 -3.65 4.10 -10.31
CA PRO A 49 -2.94 4.66 -11.45
C PRO A 49 -2.16 3.56 -12.17
N LEU A 50 -2.13 3.64 -13.51
CA LEU A 50 -1.33 2.75 -14.32
C LEU A 50 0.17 3.02 -14.11
N PRO A 51 1.03 1.98 -14.17
CA PRO A 51 2.48 2.16 -14.18
C PRO A 51 2.94 3.06 -15.34
N LYS A 52 4.01 3.84 -15.12
CA LYS A 52 4.53 4.82 -16.10
C LYS A 52 4.93 4.20 -17.45
N ASP A 53 5.27 2.92 -17.44
CA ASP A 53 5.77 2.19 -18.62
C ASP A 53 4.66 1.32 -19.26
N TYR A 54 3.40 1.56 -18.91
CA TYR A 54 2.26 0.91 -19.55
C TYR A 54 2.02 1.54 -20.94
N GLU A 55 2.79 1.05 -21.92
CA GLU A 55 2.54 1.33 -23.33
C GLU A 55 1.39 0.42 -23.79
N ILE A 56 0.21 0.99 -24.04
CA ILE A 56 -0.87 0.29 -24.74
C ILE A 56 -0.36 0.08 -26.17
N LYS A 57 0.18 -1.11 -26.42
CA LYS A 57 0.44 -1.55 -27.79
C LYS A 57 -0.92 -1.75 -28.44
N ASP A 58 -1.34 -0.79 -29.26
CA ASP A 58 -2.46 -0.98 -30.19
C ASP A 58 -2.32 -2.34 -30.87
N ASP A 59 -3.45 -3.01 -31.10
CA ASP A 59 -3.59 -4.40 -31.55
C ASP A 59 -2.87 -4.76 -32.88
N GLN A 60 -2.17 -3.80 -33.49
CA GLN A 60 -1.28 -3.96 -34.63
C GLN A 60 -0.01 -4.77 -34.31
N SER A 61 0.33 -4.96 -33.03
CA SER A 61 1.48 -5.79 -32.60
C SER A 61 1.24 -7.32 -32.76
N SER A 62 -0.01 -7.77 -32.81
CA SER A 62 -0.35 -9.20 -32.87
C SER A 62 0.11 -9.88 -34.17
N ALA A 63 -0.08 -9.21 -35.32
CA ALA A 63 0.30 -9.72 -36.63
C ALA A 63 1.82 -9.88 -36.83
N ASN A 64 2.65 -9.13 -36.08
CA ASN A 64 4.10 -9.23 -36.17
C ASN A 64 4.64 -10.43 -35.36
N ILE A 65 4.05 -10.66 -34.18
CA ILE A 65 4.43 -11.77 -33.27
C ILE A 65 4.21 -13.13 -33.96
N ASP A 66 3.10 -13.32 -34.65
CA ASP A 66 2.80 -14.60 -35.33
C ASP A 66 3.83 -14.95 -36.42
N ASN A 67 4.30 -13.94 -37.15
CA ASN A 67 5.33 -14.11 -38.18
C ASN A 67 6.71 -14.38 -37.57
N GLU A 68 7.02 -13.77 -36.44
CA GLU A 68 8.29 -13.96 -35.72
C GLU A 68 8.37 -15.36 -35.10
N ILE A 69 7.29 -15.83 -34.49
CA ILE A 69 7.16 -17.20 -33.96
C ILE A 69 7.30 -18.23 -35.07
N LYS A 70 6.63 -18.01 -36.21
CA LYS A 70 6.73 -18.91 -37.38
C LYS A 70 8.16 -19.02 -37.91
N LYS A 71 8.88 -17.90 -37.97
CA LYS A 71 10.28 -17.85 -38.42
C LYS A 71 11.22 -18.59 -37.46
N LEU A 72 10.98 -18.51 -36.15
CA LEU A 72 11.74 -19.26 -35.13
C LEU A 72 11.52 -20.77 -35.28
N LEU A 73 10.27 -21.20 -35.46
CA LEU A 73 9.93 -22.62 -35.63
C LEU A 73 10.49 -23.22 -36.94
N GLU A 74 10.56 -22.43 -38.01
CA GLU A 74 11.13 -22.85 -39.30
C GLU A 74 12.67 -22.90 -39.30
N SER A 75 13.35 -22.36 -38.28
CA SER A 75 14.81 -22.25 -38.24
C SER A 75 15.55 -23.49 -37.72
N GLU A 76 14.84 -24.51 -37.21
CA GLU A 76 15.47 -25.70 -36.59
C GLU A 76 15.92 -26.81 -37.56
N GLU A 77 15.81 -26.64 -38.88
CA GLU A 77 16.09 -27.76 -39.82
C GLU A 77 17.47 -27.76 -40.48
N LYS A 78 18.43 -26.92 -40.07
CA LYS A 78 19.82 -27.00 -40.58
C LYS A 78 20.87 -26.60 -39.55
N ASP A 79 21.15 -27.48 -38.60
CA ASP A 79 22.49 -27.53 -38.02
C ASP A 79 22.99 -28.97 -37.98
N ASN A 80 23.90 -29.27 -38.90
CA ASN A 80 24.73 -30.46 -38.85
C ASN A 80 25.61 -30.34 -37.60
N VAL A 81 25.26 -31.05 -36.53
CA VAL A 81 26.08 -31.18 -35.34
C VAL A 81 27.38 -31.90 -35.72
N SER A 82 28.42 -31.11 -36.01
CA SER A 82 29.80 -31.59 -36.00
C SER A 82 30.20 -31.79 -34.55
N ASN A 83 30.14 -33.04 -34.08
CA ASN A 83 30.75 -33.45 -32.82
C ASN A 83 32.26 -33.18 -32.91
N ASN A 84 32.71 -32.05 -32.38
CA ASN A 84 34.12 -31.80 -32.11
C ASN A 84 34.39 -32.16 -30.65
N ASP A 85 34.41 -33.46 -30.37
CA ASP A 85 35.24 -33.98 -29.28
C ASP A 85 36.70 -33.72 -29.68
N SER A 86 37.31 -32.69 -29.09
CA SER A 86 38.73 -32.45 -29.28
C SER A 86 39.35 -31.76 -28.08
N ALA A 87 40.14 -32.57 -27.37
CA ALA A 87 41.36 -32.23 -26.66
C ALA A 87 41.20 -31.52 -25.32
N GLY A 88 41.51 -32.29 -24.26
CA GLY A 88 41.55 -31.85 -22.89
C GLY A 88 42.47 -30.66 -22.67
N ASP A 89 41.96 -29.73 -21.88
CA ASP A 89 42.71 -28.61 -21.33
C ASP A 89 43.63 -29.12 -20.23
N SER A 90 44.80 -29.65 -20.62
CA SER A 90 45.84 -30.12 -19.70
C SER A 90 46.32 -29.02 -18.74
N SER A 91 45.98 -27.75 -18.98
CA SER A 91 46.39 -26.63 -18.13
C SER A 91 45.80 -26.70 -16.72
N LEU A 92 44.58 -27.25 -16.58
CA LEU A 92 43.91 -27.39 -15.29
C LEU A 92 44.49 -28.56 -14.48
N GLU A 93 44.71 -29.71 -15.11
CA GLU A 93 45.32 -30.87 -14.44
C GLU A 93 46.76 -30.58 -13.99
N ASP A 94 47.55 -29.89 -14.82
CA ASP A 94 48.92 -29.48 -14.49
C ASP A 94 48.95 -28.51 -13.30
N SER A 95 48.00 -27.57 -13.26
CA SER A 95 47.87 -26.59 -12.17
C SER A 95 47.55 -27.25 -10.83
N ILE A 96 46.66 -28.25 -10.81
CA ILE A 96 46.28 -28.99 -9.61
C ILE A 96 47.46 -29.82 -9.10
N THR A 97 48.17 -30.50 -10.00
CA THR A 97 49.30 -31.38 -9.64
C THR A 97 50.46 -30.59 -9.03
N LYS A 98 50.72 -29.36 -9.51
CA LYS A 98 51.74 -28.48 -8.93
C LYS A 98 51.43 -28.10 -7.47
N ILE A 99 50.17 -27.77 -7.17
CA ILE A 99 49.73 -27.38 -5.82
C ILE A 99 49.90 -28.53 -4.82
N LEU A 100 49.63 -29.77 -5.24
CA LEU A 100 49.72 -30.95 -4.37
C LEU A 100 51.16 -31.32 -4.00
N ASN A 101 52.13 -31.06 -4.87
CA ASN A 101 53.54 -31.43 -4.66
C ASN A 101 54.38 -30.33 -3.96
N GLU A 102 53.84 -29.12 -3.80
CA GLU A 102 54.52 -28.01 -3.11
C GLU A 102 54.23 -27.95 -1.59
N ASN A 103 53.41 -28.87 -1.05
CA ASN A 103 53.24 -29.12 0.40
C ASN A 103 53.99 -30.38 0.85
#